data_AF-A0ABD0UR24-F1
#
_entry.id   AF-A0ABD0UR24-F1
#
_cell.length_a   1.000
_cell.length_b   1.000
_cell.length_c   1.000
_cell.angle_alpha   90.00
_cell.angle_beta   90.00
_cell.angle_gamma   90.00
#
_symmetry.space_group_name_H-M   'P 1'
#
loop_
_entity.id
_entity.type
_entity.pdbx_description
1 polymer ?
#
loop_
_entity_poly.entity_id
_entity_poly.type
_entity_poly.pdbx_seq_one_letter_code
_entity_poly.pdbx_strand_id
1 'polypeptide(L)'
;MADLADAEALSAVAEDSRSAAQAWRAVVGWVSIVLQVVIQILRFSPSSWAQLLSFVGLRDHPHSLLSSSAPFKPLPSDIPVEISMETPSSVTSAEELEKLTIVLDLDETLVCAYEASSLPDIVRIQAIDAGLKCFELECKTVDKDAEGREKINHVIVFERPGLEDFLEQTSKFADLVLFTAGLEGYARPLVDVIDVNNRFSLRLYRPSTVSTEHRHHVKDLSCLSKDLCRIVIVDNNPFSFLLQPLNGIPCVAFSAAQPFDEQLLKVVLPLLKQLSLEKDVRPVLYKQFYMPEWFEKHGIPFDNQSP
;
A
#
# COMPACT_ATOMS: atom_id res chain seq x y z
N MET A 1 71.15 -2.45 6.50
CA MET A 1 69.93 -1.68 6.78
C MET A 1 69.09 -1.41 5.53
N ALA A 2 69.64 -1.49 4.30
CA ALA A 2 68.84 -1.32 3.07
C ALA A 2 67.96 -2.54 2.73
N ASP A 3 68.42 -3.78 2.96
CA ASP A 3 67.66 -4.99 2.58
C ASP A 3 66.38 -5.26 3.39
N LEU A 4 66.25 -4.71 4.60
CA LEU A 4 65.06 -4.95 5.44
C LEU A 4 63.87 -4.07 5.01
N ALA A 5 64.15 -2.86 4.52
CA ALA A 5 63.14 -1.90 4.07
C ALA A 5 62.52 -2.32 2.72
N ASP A 6 63.31 -2.90 1.83
CA ASP A 6 62.82 -3.41 0.54
C ASP A 6 61.93 -4.64 0.72
N ALA A 7 62.23 -5.51 1.69
CA ALA A 7 61.41 -6.67 2.01
C ALA A 7 60.03 -6.29 2.60
N GLU A 8 59.97 -5.28 3.47
CA GLU A 8 58.71 -4.76 4.01
C GLU A 8 57.88 -4.04 2.93
N ALA A 9 58.53 -3.27 2.05
CA ALA A 9 57.86 -2.61 0.93
C ALA A 9 57.25 -3.62 -0.06
N LEU A 10 57.97 -4.70 -0.38
CA LEU A 10 57.46 -5.77 -1.25
C LEU A 10 56.30 -6.55 -0.62
N SER A 11 56.32 -6.75 0.71
CA SER A 11 55.22 -7.38 1.45
C SER A 11 53.96 -6.51 1.45
N ALA A 12 54.10 -5.20 1.67
CA ALA A 12 52.99 -4.26 1.69
C ALA A 12 52.30 -4.15 0.32
N VAL A 13 53.08 -4.13 -0.77
CA VAL A 13 52.54 -4.12 -2.15
C VAL A 13 51.82 -5.43 -2.50
N ALA A 14 52.31 -6.56 -1.98
CA ALA A 14 51.68 -7.86 -2.19
C ALA A 14 50.35 -8.01 -1.41
N GLU A 15 50.26 -7.44 -0.21
CA GLU A 15 49.03 -7.41 0.59
C GLU A 15 47.97 -6.48 -0.03
N ASP A 16 48.37 -5.29 -0.49
CA ASP A 16 47.46 -4.35 -1.16
C ASP A 16 46.89 -4.94 -2.46
N SER A 17 47.74 -5.62 -3.25
CA SER A 17 47.32 -6.33 -4.46
C SER A 17 46.34 -7.48 -4.17
N ARG A 18 46.48 -8.18 -3.04
CA ARG A 18 45.55 -9.25 -2.62
C ARG A 18 44.22 -8.68 -2.14
N SER A 19 44.25 -7.56 -1.40
CA SER A 19 43.06 -6.83 -0.95
C SER A 19 42.25 -6.31 -2.14
N ALA A 20 42.92 -5.66 -3.10
CA ALA A 20 42.30 -5.20 -4.34
C ALA A 20 41.69 -6.35 -5.15
N ALA A 21 42.38 -7.50 -5.25
CA ALA A 21 41.85 -8.68 -5.92
C ALA A 21 40.64 -9.30 -5.21
N GLN A 22 40.56 -9.24 -3.87
CA GLN A 22 39.40 -9.70 -3.10
C GLN A 22 38.21 -8.75 -3.25
N ALA A 23 38.45 -7.43 -3.19
CA ALA A 23 37.44 -6.41 -3.45
C ALA A 23 36.88 -6.54 -4.89
N TRP A 24 37.76 -6.76 -5.88
CA TRP A 24 37.34 -6.97 -7.26
C TRP A 24 36.51 -8.24 -7.45
N ARG A 25 36.87 -9.35 -6.80
CA ARG A 25 36.06 -10.58 -6.80
C ARG A 25 34.70 -10.38 -6.14
N ALA A 26 34.63 -9.58 -5.06
CA ALA A 26 33.38 -9.23 -4.42
C ALA A 26 32.49 -8.41 -5.37
N VAL A 27 33.03 -7.37 -6.02
CA VAL A 27 32.30 -6.55 -7.00
C VAL A 27 31.80 -7.38 -8.17
N VAL A 28 32.64 -8.25 -8.74
CA VAL A 28 32.24 -9.15 -9.83
C VAL A 28 31.15 -10.13 -9.37
N GLY A 29 31.23 -10.61 -8.12
CA GLY A 29 30.18 -11.42 -7.50
C GLY A 29 28.86 -10.67 -7.37
N TRP A 30 28.89 -9.42 -6.88
CA TRP A 30 27.71 -8.55 -6.78
C TRP A 30 27.11 -8.24 -8.16
N VAL A 31 27.94 -7.96 -9.16
CA VAL A 31 27.48 -7.76 -10.55
C VAL A 31 26.87 -9.05 -11.11
N SER A 32 27.43 -10.22 -10.80
CA SER A 32 26.88 -11.52 -11.22
C SER A 32 25.54 -11.81 -10.54
N ILE A 33 25.38 -11.47 -9.26
CA ILE A 33 24.12 -11.60 -8.51
C ILE A 33 23.07 -10.64 -9.07
N VAL A 34 23.41 -9.36 -9.26
CA VAL A 34 22.50 -8.37 -9.85
C VAL A 34 22.10 -8.79 -11.28
N LEU A 35 23.06 -9.26 -12.08
CA LEU A 35 22.78 -9.77 -13.41
C LEU A 35 21.91 -11.03 -13.37
N GLN A 36 22.10 -11.94 -12.40
CA GLN A 36 21.24 -13.11 -12.22
C GLN A 36 19.83 -12.72 -11.78
N VAL A 37 19.68 -11.74 -10.90
CA VAL A 37 18.37 -11.20 -10.49
C VAL A 37 17.68 -10.53 -11.68
N VAL A 38 18.40 -9.71 -12.45
CA VAL A 38 17.87 -9.09 -13.67
C VAL A 38 17.52 -10.15 -14.73
N ILE A 39 18.35 -11.17 -14.91
CA ILE A 39 18.06 -12.30 -15.79
C ILE A 39 16.88 -13.13 -15.28
N GLN A 40 16.69 -13.30 -13.97
CA GLN A 40 15.53 -13.96 -13.39
C GLN A 40 14.25 -13.13 -13.60
N ILE A 41 14.33 -11.81 -13.45
CA ILE A 41 13.23 -10.87 -13.77
C ILE A 41 12.89 -10.91 -15.27
N LEU A 42 13.90 -11.02 -16.15
CA LEU A 42 13.73 -11.09 -17.60
C LEU A 42 13.36 -12.49 -18.12
N ARG A 43 13.70 -13.57 -17.40
CA ARG A 43 13.38 -14.97 -17.72
C ARG A 43 12.07 -15.43 -17.10
N PHE A 44 11.51 -14.69 -16.14
CA PHE A 44 10.14 -14.89 -15.70
C PHE A 44 9.22 -14.53 -16.86
N SER A 45 8.77 -15.58 -17.56
CA SER A 45 7.86 -15.45 -18.68
C SER A 45 6.61 -14.66 -18.25
N PRO A 46 6.07 -13.77 -19.10
CA PRO A 46 4.82 -13.04 -18.87
C PRO A 46 3.64 -13.93 -18.46
N SER A 47 3.72 -15.25 -18.71
CA SER A 47 2.72 -16.24 -18.31
C SER A 47 2.64 -16.48 -16.79
N SER A 48 3.73 -16.27 -16.03
CA SER A 48 3.70 -16.43 -14.56
C SER A 48 3.06 -15.22 -13.88
N TRP A 49 3.22 -14.02 -14.47
CA TRP A 49 2.47 -12.83 -14.09
C TRP A 49 1.00 -12.92 -14.50
N ALA A 50 0.69 -13.54 -15.65
CA ALA A 50 -0.69 -13.73 -16.09
C ALA A 50 -1.51 -14.63 -15.14
N GLN A 51 -0.88 -15.53 -14.37
CA GLN A 51 -1.57 -16.35 -13.38
C GLN A 51 -1.83 -15.59 -12.07
N LEU A 52 -0.87 -14.80 -11.58
CA LEU A 52 -1.07 -13.91 -10.43
C LEU A 52 -2.05 -12.75 -10.74
N LEU A 53 -1.97 -12.18 -11.94
CA LEU A 53 -2.88 -11.13 -12.41
C LEU A 53 -4.24 -11.68 -12.91
N SER A 54 -4.40 -12.99 -13.10
CA SER A 54 -5.73 -13.56 -13.37
C SER A 54 -6.66 -13.42 -12.16
N PHE A 55 -6.12 -13.31 -10.95
CA PHE A 55 -6.87 -12.92 -9.75
C PHE A 55 -7.08 -11.41 -9.64
N VAL A 56 -6.23 -10.63 -10.31
CA VAL A 56 -6.28 -9.17 -10.40
C VAL A 56 -6.70 -8.72 -11.81
N GLY A 57 -7.77 -9.30 -12.36
CA GLY A 57 -8.70 -8.65 -13.28
C GLY A 57 -8.14 -7.85 -14.48
N LEU A 58 -7.02 -8.24 -15.08
CA LEU A 58 -6.47 -7.55 -16.27
C LEU A 58 -6.29 -8.51 -17.47
N ARG A 59 -7.26 -8.45 -18.39
CA ARG A 59 -7.16 -8.74 -19.84
C ARG A 59 -8.34 -8.03 -20.52
N ASP A 60 -8.21 -7.20 -21.56
CA ASP A 60 -7.39 -7.32 -22.78
C ASP A 60 -6.76 -6.00 -23.33
N HIS A 61 -5.73 -6.22 -24.18
CA HIS A 61 -4.76 -5.42 -24.98
C HIS A 61 -5.23 -4.21 -25.87
N PRO A 62 -4.33 -3.53 -26.64
CA PRO A 62 -2.93 -3.08 -26.43
C PRO A 62 -2.75 -1.55 -26.68
N HIS A 63 -1.55 -1.04 -26.37
CA HIS A 63 -1.03 0.33 -26.59
C HIS A 63 -1.31 1.37 -25.48
N SER A 64 -0.52 1.32 -24.40
CA SER A 64 0.26 2.49 -23.98
C SER A 64 1.38 2.06 -23.05
N LEU A 65 2.58 2.57 -23.32
CA LEU A 65 3.83 2.16 -22.69
C LEU A 65 3.98 2.79 -21.29
N LEU A 66 4.52 1.98 -20.37
CA LEU A 66 5.37 2.36 -19.22
C LEU A 66 4.94 3.57 -18.38
N SER A 67 4.35 3.29 -17.22
CA SER A 67 4.56 4.16 -16.04
C SER A 67 4.80 3.28 -14.82
N SER A 68 6.08 3.06 -14.53
CA SER A 68 6.55 2.58 -13.24
C SER A 68 6.31 3.71 -12.23
N SER A 69 5.24 3.63 -11.45
CA SER A 69 4.98 4.58 -10.37
C SER A 69 6.06 4.45 -9.30
N ALA A 70 6.89 5.49 -9.16
CA ALA A 70 7.83 5.61 -8.06
C ALA A 70 7.08 5.74 -6.71
N PRO A 71 7.66 5.24 -5.60
CA PRO A 71 7.06 5.39 -4.28
C PRO A 71 6.88 6.88 -3.93
N PHE A 72 5.70 7.20 -3.39
CA PHE A 72 5.33 8.55 -2.95
C PHE A 72 6.36 9.10 -1.95
N LYS A 73 6.84 10.32 -2.18
CA LYS A 73 7.77 11.03 -1.29
C LYS A 73 7.18 12.41 -0.96
N PRO A 74 6.77 12.68 0.29
CA PRO A 74 6.23 13.98 0.67
C PRO A 74 7.30 15.08 0.60
N LEU A 75 6.90 16.31 0.24
CA LEU A 75 7.75 17.52 0.27
C LEU A 75 7.82 18.09 1.70
N PRO A 76 8.96 18.67 2.15
CA PRO A 76 9.07 19.30 3.46
C PRO A 76 8.36 20.66 3.48
N SER A 77 7.65 20.96 4.56
CA SER A 77 7.01 22.27 4.81
C SER A 77 7.52 22.85 6.14
N ASP A 78 8.25 23.96 6.08
CA ASP A 78 8.59 24.81 7.23
C ASP A 78 7.81 26.13 7.13
N ILE A 79 6.85 26.41 8.02
CA ILE A 79 6.31 27.77 8.26
C ILE A 79 5.93 27.94 9.75
N PRO A 80 6.19 29.09 10.40
CA PRO A 80 5.96 29.31 11.83
C PRO A 80 4.52 29.71 12.18
N VAL A 81 4.11 29.37 13.40
CA VAL A 81 2.82 29.68 14.01
C VAL A 81 2.84 31.08 14.63
N GLU A 82 1.92 31.95 14.23
CA GLU A 82 1.62 33.20 14.94
C GLU A 82 0.19 33.13 15.49
N ILE A 83 0.05 33.24 16.81
CA ILE A 83 -1.20 33.15 17.56
C ILE A 83 -1.77 34.56 17.72
N SER A 84 -3.02 34.77 17.33
CA SER A 84 -3.81 35.92 17.78
C SER A 84 -5.08 35.42 18.45
N MET A 85 -5.20 35.73 19.75
CA MET A 85 -6.37 35.51 20.59
C MET A 85 -7.34 36.66 20.40
N GLU A 86 -8.58 36.40 19.97
CA GLU A 86 -9.75 37.17 20.40
C GLU A 86 -10.99 36.24 20.47
N THR A 87 -11.70 36.34 21.59
CA THR A 87 -13.04 35.76 21.82
C THR A 87 -14.07 36.88 21.73
N PRO A 88 -15.30 36.60 21.26
CA PRO A 88 -16.39 36.59 22.24
C PRO A 88 -17.42 35.46 22.05
N SER A 89 -17.91 35.06 23.20
CA SER A 89 -19.11 34.29 23.54
C SER A 89 -20.31 34.42 22.60
N SER A 90 -20.82 33.28 22.14
CA SER A 90 -22.25 33.02 22.00
C SER A 90 -22.50 31.55 22.30
N VAL A 91 -23.58 31.26 23.01
CA VAL A 91 -23.99 29.92 23.41
C VAL A 91 -24.46 29.18 22.16
N THR A 92 -23.58 28.42 21.55
CA THR A 92 -23.96 27.40 20.56
C THR A 92 -24.08 26.07 21.32
N SER A 93 -25.23 25.43 21.23
CA SER A 93 -25.29 23.98 21.40
C SER A 93 -24.20 23.40 20.50
N ALA A 94 -23.17 22.79 21.07
CA ALA A 94 -22.13 22.16 20.28
C ALA A 94 -22.82 21.13 19.38
N GLU A 95 -22.93 21.42 18.09
CA GLU A 95 -23.39 20.44 17.12
C GLU A 95 -22.39 19.29 17.19
N GLU A 96 -22.81 18.17 17.79
CA GLU A 96 -22.01 16.95 17.80
C GLU A 96 -21.75 16.57 16.35
N LEU A 97 -20.48 16.59 15.96
CA LEU A 97 -20.10 16.23 14.60
C LEU A 97 -20.49 14.78 14.33
N GLU A 98 -21.00 14.53 13.14
CA GLU A 98 -21.17 13.16 12.66
C GLU A 98 -19.81 12.43 12.68
N LYS A 99 -19.87 11.14 12.99
CA LYS A 99 -18.70 10.28 12.97
C LYS A 99 -18.05 10.33 11.59
N LEU A 100 -16.72 10.28 11.58
CA LEU A 100 -15.97 10.16 10.34
C LEU A 100 -16.29 8.79 9.71
N THR A 101 -16.48 8.73 8.39
CA THR A 101 -16.48 7.47 7.65
C THR A 101 -15.08 7.22 7.09
N ILE A 102 -14.47 6.11 7.47
CA ILE A 102 -13.14 5.71 6.99
C ILE A 102 -13.29 4.52 6.06
N VAL A 103 -12.99 4.75 4.79
CA VAL A 103 -12.92 3.72 3.77
C VAL A 103 -11.50 3.17 3.74
N LEU A 104 -11.35 1.87 3.95
CA LEU A 104 -10.06 1.18 3.96
C LEU A 104 -9.97 0.22 2.79
N ASP A 105 -8.89 0.33 2.03
CA ASP A 105 -8.47 -0.73 1.11
C ASP A 105 -7.94 -1.96 1.86
N LEU A 106 -7.80 -3.10 1.18
CA LEU A 106 -7.38 -4.38 1.76
C LEU A 106 -5.92 -4.72 1.45
N ASP A 107 -5.66 -5.07 0.18
CA ASP A 107 -4.40 -5.65 -0.26
C ASP A 107 -3.31 -4.57 -0.33
N GLU A 108 -2.14 -4.85 0.24
CA GLU A 108 -1.04 -3.91 0.43
C GLU A 108 -1.37 -2.68 1.31
N THR A 109 -2.60 -2.58 1.82
CA THR A 109 -3.04 -1.52 2.75
C THR A 109 -3.16 -2.05 4.19
N LEU A 110 -3.98 -3.08 4.42
CA LEU A 110 -4.19 -3.72 5.73
C LEU A 110 -3.48 -5.06 5.86
N VAL A 111 -3.29 -5.75 4.74
CA VAL A 111 -2.64 -7.07 4.66
C VAL A 111 -1.75 -7.12 3.42
N CYS A 112 -0.89 -8.12 3.30
CA CYS A 112 -0.37 -8.52 1.99
C CYS A 112 -0.56 -10.03 1.82
N ALA A 113 -0.87 -10.45 0.60
CA ALA A 113 -1.24 -11.83 0.29
C ALA A 113 -0.42 -12.35 -0.89
N TYR A 114 -0.03 -13.62 -0.81
CA TYR A 114 0.76 -14.31 -1.82
C TYR A 114 0.13 -15.66 -2.12
N GLU A 115 0.13 -16.07 -3.38
CA GLU A 115 -0.11 -17.47 -3.69
C GLU A 115 0.96 -18.33 -3.01
N ALA A 116 0.56 -19.38 -2.30
CA ALA A 116 1.47 -20.20 -1.50
C ALA A 116 2.61 -20.81 -2.35
N SER A 117 2.33 -21.11 -3.62
CA SER A 117 3.30 -21.62 -4.60
C SER A 117 4.34 -20.58 -5.04
N SER A 118 4.03 -19.29 -4.89
CA SER A 118 4.83 -18.17 -5.41
C SER A 118 5.61 -17.42 -4.33
N LEU A 119 5.31 -17.64 -3.05
CA LEU A 119 6.00 -17.01 -1.94
C LEU A 119 7.34 -17.70 -1.66
N PRO A 120 8.49 -17.01 -1.76
CA PRO A 120 9.77 -17.62 -1.40
C PRO A 120 9.82 -17.96 0.10
N ASP A 121 10.24 -19.18 0.44
CA ASP A 121 10.34 -19.65 1.83
C ASP A 121 11.15 -18.70 2.71
N ILE A 122 12.21 -18.11 2.17
CA ILE A 122 13.05 -17.15 2.89
C ILE A 122 12.27 -15.92 3.35
N VAL A 123 11.37 -15.39 2.52
CA VAL A 123 10.53 -14.24 2.85
C VAL A 123 9.52 -14.63 3.92
N ARG A 124 8.90 -15.81 3.77
CA ARG A 124 7.94 -16.34 4.74
C ARG A 124 8.58 -16.52 6.12
N ILE A 125 9.73 -17.18 6.18
CA ILE A 125 10.44 -17.46 7.44
C ILE A 125 10.87 -16.14 8.09
N GLN A 126 11.48 -15.23 7.34
CA GLN A 126 11.90 -13.93 7.89
C GLN A 126 10.75 -13.10 8.45
N ALA A 127 9.60 -13.09 7.75
CA ALA A 127 8.40 -12.40 8.22
C ALA A 127 7.88 -12.98 9.55
N ILE A 128 7.77 -14.31 9.63
CA ILE A 128 7.28 -15.01 10.83
C ILE A 128 8.26 -14.85 12.00
N ASP A 129 9.56 -15.02 11.76
CA ASP A 129 10.61 -14.86 12.78
C ASP A 129 10.66 -13.42 13.33
N ALA A 130 10.32 -12.44 12.49
CA ALA A 130 10.18 -11.04 12.90
C ALA A 130 8.85 -10.73 13.61
N GLY A 131 7.95 -11.70 13.75
CA GLY A 131 6.71 -11.59 14.49
C GLY A 131 5.49 -11.13 13.68
N LEU A 132 5.55 -11.13 12.35
CA LEU A 132 4.35 -10.88 11.54
C LEU A 132 3.33 -12.00 11.74
N LYS A 133 2.10 -11.62 12.07
CA LYS A 133 0.97 -12.55 12.06
C LYS A 133 0.68 -12.98 10.62
N CYS A 134 0.54 -14.28 10.43
CA CYS A 134 0.19 -14.85 9.13
C CYS A 134 -0.81 -15.99 9.28
N PHE A 135 -1.61 -16.20 8.24
CA PHE A 135 -2.52 -17.33 8.14
C PHE A 135 -2.67 -17.77 6.68
N GLU A 136 -3.15 -19.00 6.50
CA GLU A 136 -3.41 -19.56 5.18
C GLU A 136 -4.92 -19.57 4.90
N LEU A 137 -5.28 -19.28 3.66
CA LEU A 137 -6.65 -19.31 3.15
C LEU A 137 -6.77 -20.21 1.94
N GLU A 138 -7.88 -20.91 1.85
CA GLU A 138 -8.32 -21.56 0.63
C GLU A 138 -9.34 -20.67 -0.08
N CYS A 139 -8.98 -20.17 -1.25
CA CYS A 139 -9.83 -19.29 -2.05
C CYS A 139 -10.34 -20.05 -3.27
N LYS A 140 -11.67 -20.18 -3.35
CA LYS A 140 -12.36 -20.81 -4.47
C LYS A 140 -12.54 -19.81 -5.59
N THR A 141 -12.12 -20.16 -6.80
CA THR A 141 -12.39 -19.34 -7.98
C THR A 141 -13.75 -19.66 -8.56
N VAL A 142 -14.33 -18.67 -9.25
CA VAL A 142 -15.49 -18.90 -10.12
C VAL A 142 -15.10 -19.76 -11.33
N ASP A 143 -13.83 -19.70 -11.74
CA ASP A 143 -13.29 -20.53 -12.82
C ASP A 143 -13.31 -22.01 -12.44
N LYS A 144 -13.81 -22.81 -13.37
CA LYS A 144 -13.80 -24.27 -13.27
C LYS A 144 -12.56 -24.81 -13.96
N ASP A 145 -11.96 -25.85 -13.40
CA ASP A 145 -10.91 -26.60 -14.07
C ASP A 145 -11.46 -27.33 -15.31
N ALA A 146 -10.57 -27.98 -16.07
CA ALA A 146 -10.93 -28.70 -17.29
C ALA A 146 -11.94 -29.83 -17.04
N GLU A 147 -12.10 -30.28 -15.80
CA GLU A 147 -13.05 -31.30 -15.36
C GLU A 147 -14.34 -30.71 -14.75
N GLY A 148 -14.51 -29.39 -14.76
CA GLY A 148 -15.70 -28.70 -14.25
C GLY A 148 -15.72 -28.49 -12.74
N ARG A 149 -14.62 -28.76 -12.03
CA ARG A 149 -14.48 -28.58 -10.57
C ARG A 149 -14.02 -27.17 -10.24
N GLU A 150 -14.39 -26.67 -9.07
CA GLU A 150 -13.90 -25.38 -8.57
C GLU A 150 -12.37 -25.44 -8.41
N LYS A 151 -11.66 -24.47 -8.97
CA LYS A 151 -10.22 -24.33 -8.71
C LYS A 151 -10.03 -23.69 -7.33
N ILE A 152 -9.27 -24.38 -6.48
CA ILE A 152 -8.89 -23.92 -5.14
C ILE A 152 -7.47 -23.36 -5.22
N ASN A 153 -7.26 -22.15 -4.71
CA ASN A 153 -5.93 -21.58 -4.55
C ASN A 153 -5.62 -21.44 -3.07
N HIS A 154 -4.39 -21.78 -2.70
CA HIS A 154 -3.88 -21.57 -1.35
C HIS A 154 -3.16 -20.24 -1.31
N VAL A 155 -3.61 -19.36 -0.41
CA VAL A 155 -3.07 -18.01 -0.26
C VAL A 155 -2.51 -17.87 1.15
N ILE A 156 -1.30 -17.34 1.25
CA ILE A 156 -0.66 -16.98 2.53
C ILE A 156 -0.84 -15.48 2.71
N VAL A 157 -1.48 -15.09 3.82
CA VAL A 157 -1.77 -13.70 4.15
C VAL A 157 -0.92 -13.30 5.35
N PHE A 158 -0.30 -12.12 5.28
CA PHE A 158 0.35 -11.46 6.41
C PHE A 158 -0.43 -10.22 6.80
N GLU A 159 -0.75 -10.08 8.08
CA GLU A 159 -1.33 -8.85 8.61
C GLU A 159 -0.28 -7.74 8.65
N ARG A 160 -0.67 -6.52 8.29
CA ARG A 160 0.19 -5.36 8.49
C ARG A 160 0.41 -5.13 9.98
N PRO A 161 1.64 -4.82 10.45
CA PRO A 161 1.89 -4.58 11.86
C PRO A 161 0.92 -3.57 12.47
N GLY A 162 0.33 -3.95 13.61
CA GLY A 162 -0.63 -3.11 14.33
C GLY A 162 -2.05 -3.09 13.77
N LEU A 163 -2.41 -3.98 12.83
CA LEU A 163 -3.74 -4.02 12.22
C LEU A 163 -4.89 -4.08 13.25
N GLU A 164 -4.85 -5.02 14.20
CA GLU A 164 -5.93 -5.15 15.20
C GLU A 164 -6.05 -3.89 16.07
N ASP A 165 -4.94 -3.35 16.56
CA ASP A 165 -4.92 -2.10 17.36
C ASP A 165 -5.42 -0.90 16.54
N PHE A 166 -5.11 -0.88 15.24
CA PHE A 166 -5.56 0.16 14.31
C PHE A 166 -7.08 0.09 14.13
N LEU A 167 -7.63 -1.09 13.84
CA LEU A 167 -9.08 -1.28 13.68
C LEU A 167 -9.84 -0.99 14.99
N GLU A 168 -9.31 -1.45 16.13
CA GLU A 168 -9.91 -1.19 17.44
C GLU A 168 -9.94 0.31 17.79
N GLN A 169 -8.85 1.04 17.51
CA GLN A 169 -8.79 2.46 17.81
C GLN A 169 -9.65 3.29 16.86
N THR A 170 -9.63 2.99 15.56
CA THR A 170 -10.41 3.73 14.56
C THR A 170 -11.92 3.52 14.75
N SER A 171 -12.37 2.31 15.09
CA SER A 171 -13.79 2.03 15.33
C SER A 171 -14.41 2.81 16.51
N LYS A 172 -13.58 3.39 17.40
CA LYS A 172 -14.05 4.19 18.53
C LYS A 172 -14.56 5.57 18.12
N PHE A 173 -14.06 6.12 17.00
CA PHE A 173 -14.38 7.49 16.57
C PHE A 173 -14.89 7.59 15.11
N ALA A 174 -14.92 6.47 14.39
CA ALA A 174 -15.32 6.44 12.99
C ALA A 174 -16.14 5.18 12.67
N ASP A 175 -16.94 5.27 11.61
CA ASP A 175 -17.58 4.13 10.97
C ASP A 175 -16.63 3.60 9.88
N LEU A 176 -16.36 2.29 9.91
CA LEU A 176 -15.38 1.67 9.02
C LEU A 176 -16.07 1.00 7.83
N VAL A 177 -15.61 1.32 6.63
CA VAL A 177 -16.05 0.70 5.37
C VAL A 177 -14.85 0.02 4.73
N LEU A 178 -14.98 -1.27 4.43
CA LEU A 178 -14.01 -1.94 3.56
C LEU A 178 -14.39 -1.64 2.11
N PHE A 179 -13.45 -1.16 1.30
CA PHE A 179 -13.65 -1.05 -0.14
C PHE A 179 -12.40 -1.56 -0.85
N THR A 180 -12.47 -2.75 -1.43
CA THR A 180 -11.35 -3.42 -2.11
C THR A 180 -11.64 -3.66 -3.59
N ALA A 181 -10.59 -3.58 -4.42
CA ALA A 181 -10.62 -4.06 -5.79
C ALA A 181 -10.44 -5.60 -5.87
N GLY A 182 -10.36 -6.31 -4.75
CA GLY A 182 -10.34 -7.76 -4.67
C GLY A 182 -11.70 -8.39 -4.95
N LEU A 183 -11.70 -9.60 -5.53
CA LEU A 183 -12.93 -10.37 -5.71
C LEU A 183 -13.44 -10.88 -4.37
N GLU A 184 -14.76 -10.93 -4.23
CA GLU A 184 -15.43 -11.31 -2.98
C GLU A 184 -15.06 -12.72 -2.50
N GLY A 185 -14.89 -13.69 -3.42
CA GLY A 185 -14.49 -15.05 -3.06
C GLY A 185 -13.10 -15.17 -2.41
N TYR A 186 -12.26 -14.15 -2.56
CA TYR A 186 -10.97 -14.02 -1.88
C TYR A 186 -11.09 -13.12 -0.65
N ALA A 187 -11.61 -11.90 -0.84
CA ALA A 187 -11.57 -10.87 0.19
C ALA A 187 -12.51 -11.13 1.37
N ARG A 188 -13.67 -11.74 1.13
CA ARG A 188 -14.64 -12.03 2.21
C ARG A 188 -14.06 -12.97 3.29
N PRO A 189 -13.59 -14.20 2.97
CA PRO A 189 -13.03 -15.09 3.99
C PRO A 189 -11.78 -14.51 4.67
N LEU A 190 -11.00 -13.69 3.97
CA LEU A 190 -9.86 -12.99 4.56
C LEU A 190 -10.31 -11.99 5.63
N VAL A 191 -11.29 -11.14 5.29
CA VAL A 191 -11.79 -10.11 6.20
C VAL A 191 -12.47 -10.74 7.42
N ASP A 192 -13.14 -11.89 7.25
CA ASP A 192 -13.72 -12.66 8.36
C ASP A 192 -12.66 -13.11 9.39
N VAL A 193 -11.40 -13.29 8.98
CA VAL A 193 -10.28 -13.62 9.87
C VAL A 193 -9.73 -12.38 10.59
N ILE A 194 -9.54 -11.27 9.88
CA ILE A 194 -8.89 -10.07 10.45
C ILE A 194 -9.84 -9.15 11.21
N ASP A 195 -11.16 -9.24 10.99
CA ASP A 195 -12.18 -8.42 11.65
C ASP A 195 -13.18 -9.29 12.44
N VAL A 196 -12.68 -10.03 13.42
CA VAL A 196 -13.49 -10.92 14.27
C VAL A 196 -14.59 -10.20 15.06
N ASN A 197 -14.44 -8.89 15.27
CA ASN A 197 -15.37 -8.06 16.02
C ASN A 197 -16.42 -7.36 15.12
N ASN A 198 -16.45 -7.65 13.82
CA ASN A 198 -17.37 -7.05 12.84
C ASN A 198 -17.38 -5.52 12.89
N ARG A 199 -16.19 -4.91 12.91
CA ARG A 199 -16.02 -3.45 12.96
C ARG A 199 -16.33 -2.79 11.61
N PHE A 200 -16.18 -3.50 10.49
CA PHE A 200 -16.59 -3.01 9.18
C PHE A 200 -18.12 -3.03 9.05
N SER A 201 -18.75 -1.86 8.98
CA SER A 201 -20.19 -1.71 8.82
C SER A 201 -20.67 -2.01 7.40
N LEU A 202 -19.78 -1.86 6.41
CA LEU A 202 -20.03 -2.14 5.00
C LEU A 202 -18.77 -2.73 4.36
N ARG A 203 -18.96 -3.70 3.46
CA ARG A 203 -17.89 -4.34 2.68
C ARG A 203 -18.21 -4.26 1.20
N LEU A 204 -17.42 -3.50 0.46
CA LEU A 204 -17.51 -3.30 -0.99
C LEU A 204 -16.34 -4.02 -1.66
N TYR A 205 -16.65 -4.91 -2.60
CA TYR A 205 -15.67 -5.71 -3.33
C TYR A 205 -15.54 -5.21 -4.78
N ARG A 206 -14.73 -5.90 -5.61
CA ARG A 206 -14.49 -5.53 -7.01
C ARG A 206 -15.75 -5.15 -7.81
N PRO A 207 -16.90 -5.85 -7.72
CA PRO A 207 -18.10 -5.47 -8.48
C PRO A 207 -18.65 -4.08 -8.16
N SER A 208 -18.31 -3.51 -7.00
CA SER A 208 -18.70 -2.15 -6.60
C SER A 208 -17.76 -1.07 -7.16
N THR A 209 -16.64 -1.45 -7.78
CA THR A 209 -15.74 -0.51 -8.44
C THR A 209 -16.27 -0.08 -9.80
N VAL A 210 -15.86 1.09 -10.27
CA VAL A 210 -16.24 1.66 -11.57
C VAL A 210 -15.03 1.72 -12.51
N SER A 211 -15.30 1.84 -13.80
CA SER A 211 -14.27 2.13 -14.81
C SER A 211 -14.45 3.56 -15.32
N THR A 212 -13.35 4.30 -15.38
CA THR A 212 -13.26 5.61 -16.01
C THR A 212 -12.52 5.49 -17.34
N GLU A 213 -12.42 6.59 -18.09
CA GLU A 213 -11.56 6.63 -19.28
C GLU A 213 -10.06 6.46 -18.96
N HIS A 214 -9.67 6.72 -17.71
CA HIS A 214 -8.27 6.67 -17.28
C HIS A 214 -7.90 5.33 -16.64
N ARG A 215 -8.80 4.75 -15.83
CA ARG A 215 -8.49 3.62 -14.95
C ARG A 215 -9.70 2.71 -14.75
N HIS A 216 -9.41 1.43 -14.61
CA HIS A 216 -10.36 0.45 -14.09
C HIS A 216 -10.25 0.36 -12.56
N HIS A 217 -11.27 -0.23 -11.95
CA HIS A 217 -11.32 -0.49 -10.50
C HIS A 217 -11.21 0.76 -9.62
N VAL A 218 -11.80 1.86 -10.07
CA VAL A 218 -11.89 3.10 -9.30
C VAL A 218 -13.01 2.95 -8.25
N LYS A 219 -12.76 3.45 -7.04
CA LYS A 219 -13.65 3.37 -5.88
C LYS A 219 -14.39 4.70 -5.75
N ASP A 220 -15.55 4.78 -6.39
CA ASP A 220 -16.37 6.00 -6.37
C ASP A 220 -17.05 6.17 -4.99
N LEU A 221 -16.60 7.15 -4.22
CA LEU A 221 -17.12 7.43 -2.87
C LEU A 221 -18.55 7.97 -2.88
N SER A 222 -19.05 8.45 -4.03
CA SER A 222 -20.42 8.96 -4.16
C SER A 222 -21.49 7.88 -3.93
N CYS A 223 -21.12 6.60 -4.01
CA CYS A 223 -22.01 5.49 -3.66
C CYS A 223 -22.31 5.40 -2.15
N LEU A 224 -21.50 6.03 -1.30
CA LEU A 224 -21.68 6.06 0.16
C LEU A 224 -22.51 7.26 0.61
N SER A 225 -22.24 8.44 0.06
CA SER A 225 -22.91 9.69 0.44
C SER A 225 -22.80 10.73 -0.67
N LYS A 226 -23.75 11.67 -0.69
CA LYS A 226 -23.64 12.90 -1.51
C LYS A 226 -22.75 13.95 -0.86
N ASP A 227 -22.70 13.97 0.47
CA ASP A 227 -21.79 14.84 1.22
C ASP A 227 -20.56 14.04 1.64
N LEU A 228 -19.40 14.46 1.12
CA LEU A 228 -18.11 13.82 1.33
C LEU A 228 -17.24 14.56 2.36
N CYS A 229 -17.74 15.61 3.02
CA CYS A 229 -16.98 16.37 4.03
C CYS A 229 -16.43 15.48 5.15
N ARG A 230 -17.14 14.38 5.46
CA ARG A 230 -16.83 13.45 6.56
C ARG A 230 -16.46 12.05 6.07
N ILE A 231 -15.99 11.91 4.84
CA ILE A 231 -15.54 10.63 4.28
C ILE A 231 -14.07 10.72 3.88
N VAL A 232 -13.27 9.73 4.26
CA VAL A 232 -11.87 9.60 3.85
C VAL A 232 -11.60 8.19 3.36
N ILE A 233 -10.74 8.04 2.35
CA ILE A 233 -10.27 6.74 1.87
C ILE A 233 -8.76 6.60 2.06
N VAL A 234 -8.32 5.47 2.61
CA VAL A 234 -6.91 5.09 2.72
C VAL A 234 -6.62 3.97 1.74
N ASP A 235 -5.68 4.21 0.83
CA ASP A 235 -5.38 3.29 -0.27
C ASP A 235 -3.90 3.42 -0.67
N ASN A 236 -3.25 2.29 -0.95
CA ASN A 236 -1.88 2.28 -1.45
C ASN A 236 -1.78 2.71 -2.92
N ASN A 237 -2.88 2.60 -3.67
CA ASN A 237 -2.97 3.00 -5.06
C ASN A 237 -3.78 4.29 -5.20
N PRO A 238 -3.14 5.44 -5.49
CA PRO A 238 -3.84 6.71 -5.69
C PRO A 238 -5.00 6.63 -6.69
N PHE A 239 -4.85 5.86 -7.76
CA PHE A 239 -5.88 5.74 -8.78
C PHE A 239 -7.19 5.13 -8.26
N SER A 240 -7.17 4.43 -7.14
CA SER A 240 -8.39 3.91 -6.50
C SER A 240 -9.34 5.04 -6.11
N PHE A 241 -8.84 6.21 -5.70
CA PHE A 241 -9.66 7.36 -5.30
C PHE A 241 -9.62 8.51 -6.31
N LEU A 242 -9.37 8.18 -7.58
CA LEU A 242 -9.23 9.14 -8.68
C LEU A 242 -10.40 10.13 -8.78
N LEU A 243 -11.64 9.68 -8.53
CA LEU A 243 -12.83 10.51 -8.64
C LEU A 243 -12.99 11.50 -7.48
N GLN A 244 -12.35 11.24 -6.35
CA GLN A 244 -12.41 12.08 -5.14
C GLN A 244 -11.00 12.29 -4.55
N PRO A 245 -10.09 12.96 -5.29
CA PRO A 245 -8.69 13.11 -4.88
C PRO A 245 -8.51 13.89 -3.58
N LEU A 246 -9.47 14.77 -3.26
CA LEU A 246 -9.48 15.55 -2.02
C LEU A 246 -9.84 14.73 -0.77
N ASN A 247 -10.32 13.50 -0.94
CA ASN A 247 -10.71 12.59 0.15
C ASN A 247 -9.71 11.45 0.35
N GLY A 248 -8.62 11.41 -0.43
CA GLY A 248 -7.65 10.31 -0.41
C GLY A 248 -6.47 10.54 0.54
N ILE A 249 -6.14 9.51 1.31
CA ILE A 249 -4.87 9.35 2.02
C ILE A 249 -4.06 8.28 1.28
N PRO A 250 -3.06 8.66 0.47
CA PRO A 250 -2.14 7.69 -0.11
C PRO A 250 -1.28 7.06 0.99
N CYS A 251 -1.17 5.74 0.99
CA CYS A 251 -0.26 5.02 1.90
C CYS A 251 0.82 4.23 1.12
N VAL A 252 1.96 3.95 1.75
CA VAL A 252 2.96 3.04 1.19
C VAL A 252 2.43 1.61 1.24
N ALA A 253 2.52 0.91 0.11
CA ALA A 253 2.22 -0.50 -0.02
C ALA A 253 2.99 -1.35 1.00
N PHE A 254 2.27 -2.22 1.70
CA PHE A 254 2.81 -3.17 2.67
C PHE A 254 3.25 -4.47 1.99
N SER A 255 4.37 -5.03 2.46
CA SER A 255 4.82 -6.36 2.06
C SER A 255 5.42 -7.13 3.24
N ALA A 256 5.45 -8.46 3.14
CA ALA A 256 6.03 -9.33 4.16
C ALA A 256 7.55 -9.10 4.36
N ALA A 257 8.21 -8.46 3.39
CA ALA A 257 9.60 -8.02 3.50
C ALA A 257 9.80 -6.80 4.42
N GLN A 258 8.72 -6.20 4.92
CA GLN A 258 8.72 -5.03 5.80
C GLN A 258 8.06 -5.35 7.16
N PRO A 259 8.61 -6.28 7.95
CA PRO A 259 7.96 -6.74 9.19
C PRO A 259 7.89 -5.68 10.29
N PHE A 260 8.66 -4.60 10.16
CA PHE A 260 8.67 -3.46 11.08
C PHE A 260 7.98 -2.23 10.48
N ASP A 261 7.07 -2.40 9.51
CA ASP A 261 6.22 -1.32 9.02
C ASP A 261 5.47 -0.67 10.20
N GLU A 262 5.48 0.66 10.26
CA GLU A 262 4.81 1.41 11.34
C GLU A 262 3.69 2.30 10.81
N GLN A 263 3.27 2.08 9.56
CA GLN A 263 2.48 3.07 8.83
C GLN A 263 1.06 3.20 9.38
N LEU A 264 0.41 2.09 9.74
CA LEU A 264 -0.94 2.15 10.31
C LEU A 264 -0.96 2.96 11.61
N LEU A 265 -0.08 2.62 12.56
CA LEU A 265 -0.13 3.18 13.91
C LEU A 265 0.53 4.55 14.04
N LYS A 266 1.63 4.81 13.32
CA LYS A 266 2.40 6.07 13.47
C LYS A 266 2.09 7.13 12.44
N VAL A 267 1.49 6.77 11.30
CA VAL A 267 1.23 7.71 10.20
C VAL A 267 -0.27 7.87 9.96
N VAL A 268 -0.96 6.77 9.64
CA VAL A 268 -2.37 6.81 9.24
C VAL A 268 -3.29 7.10 10.43
N LEU A 269 -3.14 6.38 11.55
CA LEU A 269 -4.00 6.54 12.72
C LEU A 269 -3.97 7.96 13.33
N PRO A 270 -2.80 8.61 13.54
CA PRO A 270 -2.77 9.98 14.06
C PRO A 270 -3.44 10.98 13.11
N LEU A 271 -3.25 10.83 11.79
CA LEU A 271 -3.92 11.66 10.80
C LEU A 271 -5.44 11.46 10.84
N LEU A 272 -5.93 10.22 10.90
CA LEU A 272 -7.36 9.93 11.03
C LEU A 272 -7.96 10.52 12.32
N LYS A 273 -7.22 10.48 13.44
CA LYS A 273 -7.64 11.13 14.69
C LYS A 273 -7.74 12.65 14.51
N GLN A 274 -6.79 13.30 13.83
CA GLN A 274 -6.88 14.73 13.52
C GLN A 274 -8.11 15.02 12.66
N LEU A 275 -8.30 14.28 11.56
CA LEU A 275 -9.43 14.45 10.65
C LEU A 275 -10.79 14.20 11.33
N SER A 276 -10.83 13.35 12.36
CA SER A 276 -12.07 13.11 13.12
C SER A 276 -12.63 14.38 13.77
N LEU A 277 -11.79 15.39 14.02
CA LEU A 277 -12.13 16.68 14.64
C LEU A 277 -12.56 17.76 13.61
N GLU A 278 -12.34 17.51 12.32
CA GLU A 278 -12.60 18.48 11.26
C GLU A 278 -14.02 18.38 10.72
N LYS A 279 -14.68 19.52 10.47
CA LYS A 279 -16.01 19.52 9.82
C LYS A 279 -15.95 19.03 8.37
N ASP A 280 -14.86 19.36 7.67
CA ASP A 280 -14.57 18.93 6.31
C ASP A 280 -13.10 18.48 6.24
N VAL A 281 -12.86 17.22 5.87
CA VAL A 281 -11.52 16.64 5.79
C VAL A 281 -10.72 17.16 4.58
N ARG A 282 -11.42 17.60 3.52
CA ARG A 282 -10.84 17.88 2.20
C ARG A 282 -9.79 19.01 2.23
N PRO A 283 -9.99 20.14 2.93
CA PRO A 283 -8.98 21.19 3.00
C PRO A 283 -7.68 20.74 3.70
N VAL A 284 -7.78 19.87 4.72
CA VAL A 284 -6.61 19.33 5.43
C VAL A 284 -5.86 18.36 4.53
N LEU A 285 -6.57 17.43 3.89
CA LEU A 285 -5.99 16.45 2.97
C LEU A 285 -5.36 17.12 1.73
N TYR A 286 -5.99 18.16 1.19
CA TYR A 286 -5.43 18.95 0.10
C TYR A 286 -4.06 19.53 0.46
N LYS A 287 -3.96 20.23 1.59
CA LYS A 287 -2.70 20.82 2.07
C LYS A 287 -1.62 19.77 2.37
N GLN A 288 -2.03 18.57 2.78
CA GLN A 288 -1.11 17.49 3.14
C GLN A 288 -0.54 16.78 1.92
N PHE A 289 -1.36 16.50 0.90
CA PHE A 289 -1.00 15.57 -0.17
C PHE A 289 -0.96 16.19 -1.57
N TYR A 290 -1.66 17.30 -1.81
CA TYR A 290 -1.79 17.93 -3.14
C TYR A 290 -2.18 16.91 -4.22
N MET A 291 -3.15 16.03 -3.89
CA MET A 291 -3.57 14.94 -4.77
C MET A 291 -4.08 15.41 -6.13
N PRO A 292 -4.89 16.49 -6.25
CA PRO A 292 -5.27 17.03 -7.56
C PRO A 292 -4.06 17.30 -8.45
N GLU A 293 -3.06 18.02 -7.96
CA GLU A 293 -1.84 18.35 -8.69
C GLU A 293 -1.00 17.11 -8.97
N TRP A 294 -1.02 16.12 -8.07
CA TRP A 294 -0.41 14.83 -8.31
C TRP A 294 -1.06 14.15 -9.53
N PHE A 295 -2.38 14.13 -9.63
CA PHE A 295 -3.08 13.55 -10.80
C PHE A 295 -2.82 14.31 -12.10
N GLU A 296 -2.81 15.65 -12.05
CA GLU A 296 -2.48 16.48 -13.21
C GLU A 296 -1.09 16.14 -13.76
N LYS A 297 -0.09 15.99 -12.88
CA LYS A 297 1.26 15.56 -13.26
C LYS A 297 1.31 14.17 -13.88
N HIS A 298 0.31 13.33 -13.61
CA HIS A 298 0.14 12.00 -14.20
C HIS A 298 -0.82 11.98 -15.39
N GLY A 299 -1.16 13.15 -15.95
CA GLY A 299 -1.94 13.29 -17.17
C GLY A 299 -3.45 13.09 -16.96
N ILE A 300 -3.95 13.23 -15.72
CA ILE A 300 -5.38 13.18 -15.43
C ILE A 300 -5.82 14.56 -14.93
N PRO A 301 -6.63 15.31 -15.71
CA PRO A 301 -7.06 16.64 -15.32
C PRO A 301 -8.00 16.58 -14.11
N PHE A 302 -7.84 17.53 -13.19
CA PHE A 302 -8.77 17.70 -12.07
C PHE A 302 -9.79 18.80 -12.41
N ASP A 303 -11.05 18.41 -12.62
CA ASP A 303 -12.13 19.38 -12.75
C ASP A 303 -12.62 19.78 -11.35
N ASN A 304 -12.43 21.06 -11.00
CA ASN A 304 -12.94 21.72 -9.79
C ASN A 304 -14.49 21.71 -9.65
N GLN A 305 -15.20 21.02 -10.55
CA GLN A 305 -16.66 20.96 -10.61
C GLN A 305 -17.27 19.62 -10.13
N SER A 306 -16.44 18.66 -9.71
CA SER A 306 -16.95 17.46 -9.05
C SER A 306 -17.45 17.81 -7.64
N PRO A 307 -18.69 17.45 -7.27
CA PRO A 307 -19.35 17.86 -6.01
C PRO A 307 -18.61 17.43 -4.74
#